data_AF-A0A352JWF3-F1
#
_entry.id   AF-A0A352JWF3-F1
#
_cell.length_a   1.000
_cell.length_b   1.000
_cell.length_c   1.000
_cell.angle_alpha   90.00
_cell.angle_beta   90.00
_cell.angle_gamma   90.00
#
_symmetry.space_group_name_H-M   'P 1'
#
loop_
_entity.id
_entity.type
_entity.pdbx_description
1 polymer ?
#
loop_
_entity_poly.entity_id
_entity_poly.type
_entity_poly.pdbx_seq_one_letter_code
_entity_poly.pdbx_strand_id
1 'polypeptide(L)' 'KDYLVFLRDQVQQILDDGGSLDEAYQIDQTAYKHWHTYDELAARNAGRVFERMEFE' A
#
# COMPACT_ATOMS: atom_id res chain seq x y z
N LYS A 1 1.91 -10.09 9.66
CA LYS A 1 3.02 -9.11 9.81
C LYS A 1 3.56 -8.74 8.43
N ASP A 2 3.83 -9.73 7.60
CA ASP A 2 4.48 -9.58 6.29
C ASP A 2 3.74 -8.65 5.32
N TYR A 3 2.40 -8.65 5.31
CA TYR A 3 1.61 -7.74 4.46
C TYR A 3 1.78 -6.26 4.79
N LEU A 4 1.79 -5.90 6.08
CA LEU A 4 1.98 -4.50 6.47
C LEU A 4 3.43 -4.05 6.28
N VAL A 5 4.40 -4.96 6.45
CA VAL A 5 5.80 -4.67 6.12
C VAL A 5 5.93 -4.44 4.62
N PHE A 6 5.41 -5.35 3.79
CA PHE A 6 5.37 -5.21 2.34
C PHE A 6 4.73 -3.89 1.90
N LEU A 7 3.54 -3.57 2.41
CA LEU A 7 2.84 -2.33 2.05
C LEU A 7 3.64 -1.08 2.43
N ARG A 8 4.23 -1.06 3.63
CA ARG A 8 5.06 0.07 4.07
C ARG A 8 6.32 0.21 3.23
N ASP A 9 6.98 -0.89 2.86
CA ASP A 9 8.18 -0.85 2.01
C ASP A 9 7.86 -0.32 0.61
N GLN A 10 6.69 -0.66 0.05
CA GLN A 10 6.22 -0.11 -1.23
C GLN A 10 5.84 1.37 -1.13
N VAL A 11 5.11 1.74 -0.07
CA VAL A 11 4.75 3.14 0.18
C VAL A 11 5.98 4.02 0.44
N GLN A 12 6.98 3.49 1.15
CA GLN A 12 8.24 4.21 1.37
C GLN A 12 8.92 4.57 0.05
N GLN A 13 8.97 3.64 -0.91
CA GLN A 13 9.55 3.90 -2.24
C GLN A 13 8.79 5.01 -2.97
N ILE A 14 7.46 4.98 -2.94
CA ILE A 14 6.63 6.05 -3.55
C ILE A 14 6.94 7.40 -2.89
N LEU A 15 7.02 7.46 -1.57
CA LEU A 15 7.33 8.71 -0.85
C LEU A 15 8.74 9.22 -1.16
N ASP A 16 9.74 8.32 -1.19
CA ASP A 16 11.13 8.65 -1.50
C ASP A 16 11.28 9.21 -2.93
N ASP A 17 10.46 8.71 -3.86
CA ASP A 17 10.40 9.17 -5.25
C ASP A 17 9.54 10.44 -5.44
N GLY A 18 8.94 10.96 -4.36
CA GLY A 18 8.03 12.12 -4.41
C GLY A 18 6.69 11.83 -5.10
N GLY A 19 6.30 10.56 -5.13
CA GLY A 19 5.05 10.07 -5.71
C GLY A 19 3.82 10.43 -4.89
N SER A 20 2.67 10.02 -5.42
CA SER A 20 1.35 10.44 -4.92
C SER A 20 0.50 9.30 -4.37
N LEU A 21 -0.59 9.66 -3.68
CA LEU A 21 -1.60 8.71 -3.22
C LEU A 21 -2.17 7.83 -4.36
N ASP A 22 -2.27 8.36 -5.58
CA ASP A 22 -2.77 7.61 -6.73
C ASP A 22 -1.84 6.43 -7.07
N GLU A 23 -0.53 6.59 -6.92
CA GLU A 23 0.45 5.51 -7.12
C GLU A 23 0.33 4.44 -6.03
N ALA A 24 0.03 4.84 -4.79
CA ALA A 24 -0.20 3.89 -3.70
C ALA A 24 -1.41 2.98 -4.01
N TYR A 25 -2.47 3.51 -4.65
CA TYR A 25 -3.59 2.68 -5.09
C TYR A 25 -3.23 1.65 -6.17
N GLN A 26 -2.13 1.85 -6.89
CA GLN A 26 -1.66 0.95 -7.94
C GLN A 26 -0.65 -0.11 -7.46
N ILE A 27 -0.29 -0.15 -6.16
CA ILE A 27 0.62 -1.17 -5.63
C ILE A 27 0.09 -2.56 -5.94
N ASP A 28 0.91 -3.37 -6.62
CA ASP A 28 0.59 -4.77 -6.92
C ASP A 28 0.61 -5.60 -5.65
N GLN A 29 -0.59 -5.97 -5.20
CA GLN A 29 -0.80 -6.80 -4.01
C GLN A 29 -1.19 -8.25 -4.37
N THR A 30 -0.99 -8.69 -5.62
CA THR A 30 -1.48 -9.99 -6.11
C THR A 30 -0.95 -11.20 -5.35
N ALA A 31 0.20 -11.08 -4.66
CA ALA A 31 0.71 -12.08 -3.71
C ALA A 31 -0.32 -12.42 -2.60
N TYR A 32 -1.21 -11.48 -2.27
CA TYR A 32 -2.25 -11.59 -1.25
C TYR A 32 -3.66 -11.81 -1.83
N LYS A 33 -3.78 -12.06 -3.15
CA LYS A 33 -5.07 -12.28 -3.85
C LYS A 33 -5.89 -13.44 -3.30
N HIS A 34 -5.25 -14.38 -2.61
CA HIS A 34 -5.91 -15.52 -1.97
C HIS A 34 -6.70 -15.14 -0.70
N TRP A 35 -6.64 -13.90 -0.24
CA TRP A 35 -7.43 -13.44 0.90
C TRP A 35 -8.85 -13.09 0.50
N HIS A 36 -9.81 -13.50 1.33
CA HIS A 36 -11.24 -13.34 1.08
C HIS A 36 -11.66 -11.89 0.76
N THR A 37 -11.00 -10.91 1.37
CA THR A 37 -11.35 -9.48 1.24
C THR A 37 -10.34 -8.70 0.40
N TYR A 38 -9.50 -9.39 -0.38
CA TYR A 38 -8.44 -8.76 -1.18
C TYR A 38 -8.99 -7.67 -2.10
N ASP A 39 -9.97 -8.00 -2.96
CA ASP A 39 -10.49 -7.06 -3.96
C ASP A 39 -11.16 -5.83 -3.33
N GLU A 40 -11.70 -5.98 -2.11
CA GLU A 40 -12.38 -4.91 -1.38
C GLU A 40 -11.40 -3.99 -0.62
N LEU A 41 -10.28 -4.54 -0.14
CA LEU A 41 -9.44 -3.89 0.85
C LEU A 41 -8.05 -3.50 0.34
N ALA A 42 -7.54 -4.10 -0.74
CA ALA A 42 -6.15 -3.89 -1.19
C ALA A 42 -5.83 -2.39 -1.43
N ALA A 43 -6.62 -1.71 -2.27
CA ALA A 43 -6.42 -0.29 -2.55
C ALA A 43 -6.64 0.58 -1.30
N ARG A 44 -7.69 0.29 -0.52
CA ARG A 44 -8.00 1.04 0.71
C ARG A 44 -6.90 0.92 1.76
N ASN A 45 -6.30 -0.26 1.91
CA ASN A 45 -5.19 -0.49 2.82
C ASN A 45 -3.95 0.28 2.38
N ALA A 46 -3.64 0.24 1.07
CA ALA A 46 -2.51 1.00 0.52
C ALA A 46 -2.64 2.50 0.75
N GLY A 47 -3.81 3.09 0.45
CA GLY A 47 -4.05 4.52 0.68
C GLY A 47 -3.92 4.91 2.15
N ARG A 48 -4.46 4.11 3.07
CA ARG A 48 -4.34 4.35 4.51
C ARG A 48 -2.90 4.29 5.02
N VAL A 49 -2.09 3.40 4.46
CA VAL A 49 -0.66 3.31 4.80
C VAL A 49 0.07 4.54 4.27
N PHE A 50 -0.20 4.96 3.04
CA PHE A 50 0.36 6.18 2.46
C PHE A 50 0.03 7.42 3.29
N GLU A 51 -1.25 7.68 3.55
CA GLU A 51 -1.71 8.82 4.36
C GLU A 51 -1.07 8.85 5.75
N ARG A 52 -0.81 7.67 6.34
CA ARG A 52 -0.19 7.59 7.65
C ARG A 52 1.31 7.86 7.60
N MET A 53 2.00 7.38 6.57
CA MET A 53 3.45 7.54 6.42
C MET A 53 3.86 8.91 5.89
N GLU A 54 2.98 9.61 5.17
CA GLU A 54 3.24 10.97 4.66
C GLU A 54 3.55 11.99 5.79
N PHE A 55 3.11 11.69 7.03
CA PHE A 55 3.30 12.56 8.21
C PHE A 55 4.03 11.87 9.38
N GLU A 56 4.69 10.72 9.15
CA GLU A 56 5.59 10.07 10.13
C GLU A 56 6.97 10.75 10.18
#